data_AF-A0A0G0TJX7-F1
#
_entry.id   AF-A0A0G0TJX7-F1
#
_cell.length_a   1.000
_cell.length_b   1.000
_cell.length_c   1.000
_cell.angle_alpha   90.00
_cell.angle_beta   90.00
_cell.angle_gamma   90.00
#
_symmetry.space_group_name_H-M   'P 1'
#
loop_
_entity.id
_entity.type
_entity.pdbx_description
1 polymer ?
#
loop_
_entity_poly.entity_id
_entity_poly.type
_entity_poly.pdbx_seq_one_letter_code
_entity_poly.pdbx_strand_id
1 'polypeptide(L)'
;MKKIILFLVAIIVGVLFIYFLEERDKINSEKSTTSAGRDIHVIENIGWQTYKDNRLLFEIRYPDFLKLVVGDNNHVRITDQEDGIPYEGIPYRLSVYIYDNLNKLSPKDWYSEFYKKEFDKSGEKDLPFTLRDVSHGEEKSFNDHDAFYITQRGGDSVSQEIYINRGVKIFKIFYSVYPGVNNPKEKEQQAVYNNILSSFKFINENSTKATGSYLYFMNKNSLPRGFEEYAFGKICFEPAQKETINNGNIFCFRNTDEALSALGVDKENLDLSCERYWNGADIKISNLISSNKFPISKDDRCFLDNSCKYNEADFVEVVEFFKGLSAPKCKV
;
A
#
# COMPACT_ATOMS: atom_id res chain seq x y z
N MET A 1 -4.89 -49.35 51.67
CA MET A 1 -4.73 -50.02 50.34
C MET A 1 -5.36 -49.24 49.19
N LYS A 2 -6.66 -48.93 49.16
CA LYS A 2 -7.30 -48.24 48.01
C LYS A 2 -6.64 -46.90 47.58
N LYS A 3 -6.19 -46.08 48.53
CA LYS A 3 -5.51 -44.80 48.24
C LYS A 3 -4.12 -44.97 47.59
N ILE A 4 -3.41 -46.04 47.93
CA ILE A 4 -2.07 -46.34 47.39
C ILE A 4 -2.19 -46.80 45.93
N ILE A 5 -3.20 -47.61 45.62
CA ILE A 5 -3.48 -48.07 44.25
C ILE A 5 -3.81 -46.89 43.34
N LEU A 6 -4.63 -45.95 43.81
CA LEU A 6 -5.04 -44.77 43.04
C LEU A 6 -3.87 -43.84 42.72
N PHE A 7 -2.94 -43.69 43.68
CA PHE A 7 -1.71 -42.92 43.48
C PHE A 7 -0.78 -43.55 42.45
N LEU A 8 -0.61 -44.87 42.48
CA LEU A 8 0.22 -45.60 41.51
C LEU A 8 -0.35 -45.50 40.08
N VAL A 9 -1.67 -45.56 39.91
CA VAL A 9 -2.32 -45.40 38.60
C VAL A 9 -2.08 -43.99 38.04
N ALA A 10 -2.16 -42.95 38.87
CA ALA A 10 -1.92 -41.57 38.44
C ALA A 10 -0.47 -41.36 37.92
N ILE A 11 0.52 -41.99 38.57
CA ILE A 11 1.91 -41.93 38.12
C ILE A 11 2.08 -42.61 36.76
N ILE A 12 1.49 -43.80 36.57
CA ILE A 12 1.59 -44.53 35.29
C ILE A 12 0.98 -43.72 34.15
N VAL A 13 -0.19 -43.10 34.37
CA VAL A 13 -0.84 -42.24 33.36
C VAL A 13 0.02 -41.01 33.06
N GLY A 14 0.63 -40.39 34.07
CA GLY A 14 1.53 -39.25 33.88
C GLY A 14 2.77 -39.60 33.05
N VAL A 15 3.41 -40.74 33.34
CA VAL A 15 4.59 -41.21 32.58
C VAL A 15 4.21 -41.54 31.13
N LEU A 16 3.08 -42.21 30.90
CA LEU A 16 2.58 -42.49 29.56
C LEU A 16 2.27 -41.21 28.79
N PHE A 17 1.68 -40.20 29.44
CA PHE A 17 1.38 -38.91 28.81
C PHE A 17 2.64 -38.17 28.35
N ILE A 18 3.69 -38.16 29.17
CA ILE A 18 5.00 -37.57 28.81
C ILE A 18 5.62 -38.33 27.63
N TYR A 19 5.60 -39.67 27.67
CA TYR A 19 6.12 -40.51 26.58
C TYR A 19 5.41 -40.24 25.24
N PHE A 20 4.07 -40.13 25.25
CA PHE A 20 3.31 -39.80 24.05
C PHE A 20 3.58 -38.40 23.50
N LEU A 21 3.86 -37.41 24.36
CA LEU A 21 4.24 -36.07 23.92
C LEU A 21 5.61 -36.07 23.23
N GLU A 22 6.59 -36.78 23.78
CA GLU A 22 7.95 -36.83 23.24
C GLU A 22 8.02 -37.59 21.92
N GLU A 23 7.28 -38.69 21.78
CA GLU A 23 7.19 -39.46 20.53
C GLU A 23 6.51 -38.65 19.41
N ARG A 24 5.52 -37.82 19.76
CA ARG A 24 4.85 -36.92 18.80
C ARG A 24 5.80 -35.86 18.25
N ASP A 25 6.66 -35.30 19.10
CA ASP A 25 7.65 -34.30 18.68
C ASP A 25 8.74 -34.92 17.80
N LYS A 26 9.17 -36.15 18.07
CA LYS A 26 10.10 -36.89 17.19
C LYS A 26 9.50 -37.17 15.80
N ILE A 27 8.25 -37.63 15.74
CA ILE A 27 7.55 -37.91 14.47
C ILE A 27 7.34 -36.61 13.66
N ASN A 28 7.07 -35.49 14.32
CA ASN A 28 6.94 -34.19 13.66
C ASN A 28 8.29 -33.64 13.19
N SER A 29 9.37 -33.88 13.95
CA SER A 29 10.74 -33.52 13.60
C SER A 29 11.26 -34.29 12.38
N GLU A 30 11.09 -35.62 12.33
CA GLU A 30 11.56 -36.45 11.21
C GLU A 30 10.78 -36.22 9.90
N LYS A 31 9.47 -35.90 9.99
CA LYS A 31 8.68 -35.49 8.81
C LYS A 31 9.12 -34.15 8.21
N SER A 32 9.78 -33.29 8.99
CA SER A 32 10.25 -31.97 8.53
C SER A 32 11.55 -32.05 7.73
N THR A 33 12.41 -33.05 7.97
CA THR A 33 13.75 -33.11 7.39
C THR A 33 13.83 -33.79 6.02
N THR A 34 12.85 -34.62 5.65
CA THR A 34 12.88 -35.37 4.37
C THR A 34 12.09 -34.73 3.22
N SER A 35 11.23 -33.72 3.44
CA SER A 35 10.55 -33.02 2.34
C SER A 35 11.30 -31.78 1.82
N ALA A 36 12.07 -31.13 2.69
CA ALA A 36 12.77 -29.89 2.36
C ALA A 36 13.72 -30.03 1.14
N GLY A 37 14.28 -31.22 0.89
CA GLY A 37 15.20 -31.45 -0.23
C GLY A 37 14.57 -31.63 -1.61
N ARG A 38 13.29 -32.04 -1.72
CA ARG A 38 12.57 -32.09 -3.02
C ARG A 38 11.90 -30.77 -3.36
N ASP A 39 11.43 -30.06 -2.34
CA ASP A 39 10.65 -28.84 -2.50
C ASP A 39 11.49 -27.66 -3.06
N ILE A 40 12.82 -27.67 -2.88
CA ILE A 40 13.75 -26.63 -3.38
C ILE A 40 13.98 -26.75 -4.90
N HIS A 41 14.03 -27.97 -5.45
CA HIS A 41 14.33 -28.18 -6.88
C HIS A 41 13.25 -27.67 -7.85
N VAL A 42 12.01 -27.51 -7.37
CA VAL A 42 10.91 -26.97 -8.18
C VAL A 42 11.06 -25.46 -8.40
N ILE A 43 11.60 -24.74 -7.41
CA ILE A 43 11.75 -23.28 -7.46
C ILE A 43 12.90 -22.86 -8.38
N GLU A 44 13.97 -23.66 -8.44
CA GLU A 44 15.18 -23.36 -9.22
C GLU A 44 14.94 -23.35 -10.74
N ASN A 45 13.94 -24.10 -11.22
CA ASN A 45 13.63 -24.21 -12.66
C ASN A 45 12.51 -23.24 -13.12
N ILE A 46 11.95 -22.43 -12.22
CA ILE A 46 10.92 -21.45 -12.56
C ILE A 46 11.59 -20.18 -13.07
N GLY A 47 11.19 -19.71 -14.25
CA GLY A 47 11.53 -18.38 -14.72
C GLY A 47 10.79 -17.32 -13.90
N TRP A 48 11.49 -16.24 -13.52
CA TRP A 48 10.92 -15.16 -12.70
C TRP A 48 10.95 -13.85 -13.47
N GLN A 49 9.86 -13.10 -13.37
CA GLN A 49 9.73 -11.73 -13.87
C GLN A 49 9.42 -10.77 -12.72
N THR A 50 9.63 -9.47 -12.95
CA THR A 50 9.43 -8.41 -11.94
C THR A 50 8.39 -7.42 -12.43
N TYR A 51 7.37 -7.19 -11.61
CA TYR A 51 6.49 -6.03 -11.77
C TYR A 51 6.98 -4.90 -10.87
N LYS A 52 6.99 -3.67 -11.40
CA LYS A 52 7.42 -2.47 -10.69
C LYS A 52 6.49 -1.31 -11.02
N ASP A 53 5.86 -0.73 -10.02
CA ASP A 53 5.08 0.50 -10.17
C ASP A 53 5.71 1.63 -9.34
N ASN A 54 6.35 2.57 -10.02
CA ASN A 54 6.98 3.72 -9.37
C ASN A 54 5.97 4.70 -8.78
N ARG A 55 4.71 4.71 -9.25
CA ARG A 55 3.66 5.58 -8.69
C ARG A 55 3.19 5.03 -7.35
N LEU A 56 2.99 3.71 -7.28
CA LEU A 56 2.56 2.99 -6.09
C LEU A 56 3.71 2.53 -5.18
N LEU A 57 4.96 2.83 -5.54
CA LEU A 57 6.16 2.58 -4.74
C LEU A 57 6.41 1.13 -4.33
N PHE A 58 6.08 0.18 -5.18
CA PHE A 58 6.41 -1.22 -4.88
C PHE A 58 6.89 -1.96 -6.12
N GLU A 59 7.66 -3.00 -5.86
CA GLU A 59 7.95 -4.03 -6.84
C GLU A 59 7.75 -5.41 -6.24
N ILE A 60 7.44 -6.37 -7.09
CA ILE A 60 7.18 -7.77 -6.71
C ILE A 60 7.66 -8.68 -7.84
N ARG A 61 8.30 -9.79 -7.49
CA ARG A 61 8.68 -10.85 -8.43
C ARG A 61 7.62 -11.92 -8.47
N TYR A 62 7.37 -12.45 -9.65
CA TYR A 62 6.42 -13.52 -9.86
C TYR A 62 6.88 -14.45 -10.98
N PRO A 63 6.43 -15.71 -11.00
CA PRO A 63 6.75 -16.64 -12.07
C PRO A 63 6.31 -16.13 -13.44
N ASP A 64 7.09 -16.44 -14.48
CA ASP A 64 6.82 -16.06 -15.87
C ASP A 64 5.59 -16.73 -16.47
N PHE A 65 5.23 -17.90 -15.96
CA PHE A 65 4.00 -18.61 -16.32
C PHE A 65 2.73 -18.01 -15.70
N LEU A 66 2.85 -17.10 -14.71
CA LEU A 66 1.70 -16.37 -14.17
C LEU A 66 1.48 -15.07 -14.96
N LYS A 67 0.21 -14.70 -15.12
CA LYS A 67 -0.23 -13.45 -15.73
C LYS A 67 -0.33 -12.34 -14.69
N LEU A 68 0.03 -11.13 -15.11
CA LEU A 68 -0.19 -9.90 -14.37
C LEU A 68 -1.40 -9.17 -14.97
N VAL A 69 -2.41 -8.91 -14.14
CA VAL A 69 -3.57 -8.10 -14.47
C VAL A 69 -3.52 -6.82 -13.62
N VAL A 70 -3.28 -5.69 -14.27
CA VAL A 70 -3.35 -4.37 -13.63
C VAL A 70 -4.79 -3.88 -13.77
N GLY A 71 -5.51 -3.79 -12.65
CA GLY A 71 -6.87 -3.24 -12.62
C GLY A 71 -6.85 -1.72 -12.64
N ASP A 72 -7.94 -1.12 -12.16
CA ASP A 72 -7.99 0.32 -11.88
C ASP A 72 -6.83 0.72 -10.95
N ASN A 73 -6.46 2.01 -10.94
CA ASN A 73 -5.22 2.61 -10.41
C ASN A 73 -4.68 2.12 -9.04
N ASN A 74 -5.43 1.34 -8.27
CA ASN A 74 -5.09 0.85 -6.93
C ASN A 74 -5.16 -0.68 -6.79
N HIS A 75 -5.15 -1.47 -7.88
CA HIS A 75 -5.22 -2.93 -7.80
C HIS A 75 -4.33 -3.61 -8.83
N VAL A 76 -3.50 -4.55 -8.36
CA VAL A 76 -2.67 -5.43 -9.19
C VAL A 76 -2.96 -6.87 -8.81
N ARG A 77 -3.14 -7.74 -9.79
CA ARG A 77 -3.39 -9.18 -9.58
C ARG A 77 -2.36 -10.00 -10.35
N ILE A 78 -1.79 -10.99 -9.69
CA ILE A 78 -0.93 -12.02 -10.27
C ILE A 78 -1.71 -13.33 -10.20
N THR A 79 -1.97 -13.93 -11.35
CA THR A 79 -2.84 -15.11 -11.45
C THR A 79 -2.49 -16.02 -12.61
N ASP A 80 -2.83 -17.29 -12.53
CA ASP A 80 -2.77 -18.26 -13.63
C ASP A 80 -4.05 -18.28 -14.48
N GLN A 81 -5.05 -17.45 -14.15
CA GLN A 81 -6.34 -17.40 -14.84
C GLN A 81 -6.47 -16.20 -15.79
N GLU A 82 -7.02 -16.45 -16.96
CA GLU A 82 -7.65 -15.43 -17.81
C GLU A 82 -9.17 -15.63 -17.67
N ASP A 83 -9.91 -14.58 -17.32
CA ASP A 83 -11.39 -14.60 -17.24
C ASP A 83 -12.04 -15.60 -16.27
N GLY A 84 -11.31 -16.06 -15.24
CA GLY A 84 -11.89 -16.81 -14.11
C GLY A 84 -12.00 -18.32 -14.31
N ILE A 85 -11.43 -18.88 -15.39
CA ILE A 85 -11.36 -20.32 -15.59
C ILE A 85 -9.91 -20.79 -15.35
N PRO A 86 -9.65 -21.67 -14.36
CA PRO A 86 -8.30 -22.16 -14.08
C PRO A 86 -7.74 -22.98 -15.24
N TYR A 87 -6.51 -22.65 -15.66
CA TYR A 87 -5.75 -23.47 -16.59
C TYR A 87 -5.33 -24.75 -15.87
N GLU A 88 -5.81 -25.91 -16.33
CA GLU A 88 -5.49 -27.28 -15.87
C GLU A 88 -4.72 -27.37 -14.54
N GLY A 89 -5.38 -27.02 -13.43
CA GLY A 89 -4.69 -26.90 -12.15
C GLY A 89 -5.39 -26.05 -11.10
N ILE A 90 -4.59 -25.75 -10.08
CA ILE A 90 -4.97 -25.09 -8.82
C ILE A 90 -4.73 -23.59 -8.99
N PRO A 91 -5.77 -22.73 -8.91
CA PRO A 91 -5.63 -21.30 -9.16
C PRO A 91 -4.60 -20.62 -8.27
N TYR A 92 -3.61 -19.99 -8.91
CA TYR A 92 -2.80 -18.96 -8.29
C TYR A 92 -3.56 -17.65 -8.27
N ARG A 93 -3.76 -17.09 -7.08
CA ARG A 93 -4.35 -15.76 -6.95
C ARG A 93 -3.64 -15.00 -5.85
N LEU A 94 -2.83 -14.04 -6.27
CA LEU A 94 -2.30 -12.98 -5.42
C LEU A 94 -2.80 -11.64 -5.93
N SER A 95 -3.31 -10.81 -5.03
CA SER A 95 -3.76 -9.46 -5.32
C SER A 95 -3.13 -8.48 -4.36
N VAL A 96 -2.67 -7.35 -4.88
CA VAL A 96 -2.25 -6.18 -4.10
C VAL A 96 -3.32 -5.10 -4.31
N TYR A 97 -3.96 -4.69 -3.22
CA TYR A 97 -4.88 -3.57 -3.20
C TYR A 97 -4.25 -2.41 -2.41
N ILE A 98 -4.44 -1.19 -2.88
CA ILE A 98 -3.96 0.01 -2.20
C ILE A 98 -5.17 0.82 -1.75
N TYR A 99 -5.19 1.18 -0.46
CA TYR A 99 -6.24 1.99 0.15
C TYR A 99 -5.67 3.25 0.80
N ASP A 100 -6.52 4.26 0.97
CA ASP A 100 -6.18 5.47 1.71
C ASP A 100 -6.23 5.25 3.22
N ASN A 101 -5.26 5.85 3.93
CA ASN A 101 -5.13 5.86 5.38
C ASN A 101 -4.82 7.29 5.86
N LEU A 102 -5.72 8.21 5.54
CA LEU A 102 -5.55 9.65 5.81
C LEU A 102 -5.41 9.96 7.31
N ASN A 103 -6.05 9.15 8.15
CA ASN A 103 -5.99 9.26 9.62
C ASN A 103 -4.73 8.61 10.22
N LYS A 104 -3.84 8.05 9.39
CA LYS A 104 -2.58 7.40 9.80
C LYS A 104 -2.79 6.32 10.87
N LEU A 105 -3.86 5.55 10.75
CA LEU A 105 -4.18 4.45 11.65
C LEU A 105 -3.16 3.32 11.52
N SER A 106 -3.00 2.53 12.58
CA SER A 106 -2.27 1.26 12.49
C SER A 106 -2.97 0.32 11.49
N PRO A 107 -2.28 -0.67 10.90
CA PRO A 107 -2.93 -1.63 10.00
C PRO A 107 -4.15 -2.33 10.60
N LYS A 108 -4.12 -2.66 11.89
CA LYS A 108 -5.20 -3.32 12.61
C LYS A 108 -6.38 -2.39 12.90
N ASP A 109 -6.12 -1.17 13.33
CA ASP A 109 -7.17 -0.19 13.59
C ASP A 109 -7.83 0.21 12.27
N TRP A 110 -7.03 0.44 11.22
CA TRP A 110 -7.52 0.68 9.87
C TRP A 110 -8.39 -0.46 9.38
N TYR A 111 -7.94 -1.72 9.54
CA TYR A 111 -8.72 -2.90 9.17
C TYR A 111 -10.07 -2.92 9.88
N SER A 112 -10.08 -2.66 11.19
CA SER A 112 -11.29 -2.67 12.01
C SER A 112 -12.30 -1.60 11.57
N GLU A 113 -11.82 -0.37 11.30
CA GLU A 113 -12.67 0.71 10.77
C GLU A 113 -13.18 0.42 9.37
N PHE A 114 -12.30 -0.02 8.46
CA PHE A 114 -12.66 -0.36 7.09
C PHE A 114 -13.74 -1.45 7.06
N TYR A 115 -13.55 -2.54 7.81
CA TYR A 115 -14.51 -3.64 7.84
C TYR A 115 -15.83 -3.27 8.48
N LYS A 116 -15.82 -2.46 9.56
CA LYS A 116 -17.06 -1.94 10.14
C LYS A 116 -17.86 -1.13 9.11
N LYS A 117 -17.18 -0.25 8.37
CA LYS A 117 -17.80 0.55 7.32
C LYS A 117 -18.36 -0.31 6.18
N GLU A 118 -17.63 -1.33 5.74
CA GLU A 118 -18.12 -2.24 4.70
C GLU A 118 -19.28 -3.13 5.19
N PHE A 119 -19.27 -3.54 6.45
CA PHE A 119 -20.39 -4.26 7.08
C PHE A 119 -21.65 -3.38 7.14
N ASP A 120 -21.54 -2.14 7.62
CA ASP A 120 -22.67 -1.22 7.71
C ASP A 120 -23.30 -1.00 6.32
N LYS A 121 -22.48 -0.78 5.28
CA LYS A 121 -22.93 -0.68 3.87
C LYS A 121 -23.59 -1.95 3.34
N SER A 122 -23.18 -3.13 3.80
CA SER A 122 -23.74 -4.40 3.34
C SER A 122 -25.13 -4.66 3.91
N GLY A 123 -25.37 -4.22 5.15
CA GLY A 123 -26.69 -4.24 5.79
C GLY A 123 -27.70 -3.35 5.06
N GLU A 124 -27.24 -2.26 4.43
CA GLU A 124 -28.08 -1.41 3.58
C GLU A 124 -28.46 -2.07 2.23
N LYS A 125 -27.75 -3.13 1.83
CA LYS A 125 -27.91 -3.79 0.51
C LYS A 125 -28.49 -5.20 0.60
N ASP A 126 -28.89 -5.67 1.78
CA ASP A 126 -29.31 -7.07 2.03
C ASP A 126 -28.29 -8.10 1.50
N LEU A 127 -27.00 -7.74 1.44
CA LEU A 127 -25.95 -8.65 0.99
C LEU A 127 -25.40 -9.42 2.19
N PRO A 128 -25.27 -10.76 2.10
CA PRO A 128 -24.64 -11.53 3.17
C PRO A 128 -23.19 -11.10 3.31
N PHE A 129 -22.87 -10.43 4.42
CA PHE A 129 -21.50 -10.06 4.78
C PHE A 129 -21.11 -10.76 6.07
N THR A 130 -20.13 -11.64 5.97
CA THR A 130 -19.54 -12.25 7.17
C THR A 130 -18.50 -11.30 7.73
N LEU A 131 -18.81 -10.66 8.87
CA LEU A 131 -17.81 -9.95 9.67
C LEU A 131 -16.68 -10.92 9.96
N ARG A 132 -15.51 -10.64 9.41
CA ARG A 132 -14.31 -11.43 9.63
C ARG A 132 -13.76 -11.05 11.00
N ASP A 133 -13.84 -12.00 11.93
CA ASP A 133 -13.42 -11.78 13.31
C ASP A 133 -11.96 -11.34 13.38
N VAL A 134 -11.76 -10.08 13.79
CA VAL A 134 -10.45 -9.43 13.97
C VAL A 134 -9.59 -10.21 14.99
N SER A 135 -10.22 -10.98 15.89
CA SER A 135 -9.55 -11.73 16.94
C SER A 135 -8.55 -12.79 16.43
N HIS A 136 -8.69 -13.19 15.17
CA HIS A 136 -7.80 -14.17 14.53
C HIS A 136 -6.63 -13.53 13.77
N GLY A 137 -6.51 -12.20 13.84
CA GLY A 137 -5.39 -11.49 13.23
C GLY A 137 -4.18 -11.34 14.14
N GLU A 138 -3.00 -11.24 13.53
CA GLU A 138 -1.71 -11.12 14.21
C GLU A 138 -1.00 -9.84 13.75
N GLU A 139 -0.52 -9.02 14.69
CA GLU A 139 0.34 -7.88 14.41
C GLU A 139 1.80 -8.32 14.39
N LYS A 140 2.50 -8.11 13.28
CA LYS A 140 3.93 -8.39 13.13
C LYS A 140 4.54 -7.54 12.02
N SER A 141 5.86 -7.56 11.88
CA SER A 141 6.51 -6.84 10.78
C SER A 141 6.38 -7.58 9.43
N PHE A 142 6.32 -6.82 8.35
CA PHE A 142 6.52 -7.28 6.97
C PHE A 142 7.61 -6.40 6.35
N ASN A 143 8.80 -6.94 6.11
CA ASN A 143 9.96 -6.20 5.57
C ASN A 143 10.19 -4.85 6.28
N ASP A 144 10.31 -4.87 7.61
CA ASP A 144 10.51 -3.70 8.48
C ASP A 144 9.35 -2.68 8.52
N HIS A 145 8.17 -3.06 8.02
CA HIS A 145 6.94 -2.28 8.15
C HIS A 145 5.95 -2.93 9.10
N ASP A 146 5.22 -2.11 9.85
CA ASP A 146 4.10 -2.58 10.66
C ASP A 146 3.05 -3.22 9.76
N ALA A 147 2.66 -4.45 10.10
CA ALA A 147 1.68 -5.20 9.34
C ALA A 147 0.71 -5.97 10.24
N PHE A 148 -0.49 -6.19 9.71
CA PHE A 148 -1.53 -6.99 10.33
C PHE A 148 -1.91 -8.14 9.40
N TYR A 149 -1.83 -9.36 9.91
CA TYR A 149 -2.00 -10.58 9.14
C TYR A 149 -3.30 -11.26 9.55
N ILE A 150 -4.05 -11.72 8.58
CA ILE A 150 -5.29 -12.47 8.80
C ILE A 150 -5.18 -13.74 7.98
N THR A 151 -5.17 -14.89 8.66
CA THR A 151 -5.16 -16.19 7.99
C THR A 151 -6.50 -16.86 8.18
N GLN A 152 -7.10 -17.32 7.09
CA GLN A 152 -8.39 -17.99 7.09
C GLN A 152 -8.26 -19.38 6.49
N ARG A 153 -8.97 -20.33 7.12
CA ARG A 153 -9.11 -21.69 6.62
C ARG A 153 -10.61 -21.95 6.44
N GLY A 154 -11.01 -22.29 5.23
CA GLY A 154 -12.41 -22.54 4.87
C GLY A 154 -12.50 -23.77 3.98
N GLY A 155 -12.94 -24.90 4.54
CA GLY A 155 -12.89 -26.18 3.84
C GLY A 155 -11.45 -26.51 3.43
N ASP A 156 -11.24 -26.74 2.13
CA ASP A 156 -9.92 -26.98 1.56
C ASP A 156 -9.14 -25.70 1.23
N SER A 157 -9.75 -24.51 1.36
CA SER A 157 -9.10 -23.25 1.02
C SER A 157 -8.30 -22.69 2.20
N VAL A 158 -7.11 -22.19 1.92
CA VAL A 158 -6.35 -21.32 2.83
C VAL A 158 -6.17 -19.98 2.14
N SER A 159 -6.57 -18.90 2.81
CA SER A 159 -6.29 -17.54 2.33
C SER A 159 -5.61 -16.74 3.42
N GLN A 160 -4.70 -15.86 3.04
CA GLN A 160 -4.07 -14.92 3.95
C GLN A 160 -4.12 -13.52 3.37
N GLU A 161 -4.36 -12.57 4.25
CA GLU A 161 -4.37 -11.15 3.97
C GLU A 161 -3.31 -10.48 4.84
N ILE A 162 -2.50 -9.63 4.23
CA ILE A 162 -1.44 -8.87 4.90
C ILE A 162 -1.74 -7.40 4.64
N TYR A 163 -2.01 -6.66 5.70
CA TYR A 163 -2.23 -5.22 5.66
C TYR A 163 -0.97 -4.53 6.12
N ILE A 164 -0.36 -3.72 5.27
CA ILE A 164 0.93 -3.07 5.55
C ILE A 164 0.74 -1.56 5.51
N ASN A 165 1.16 -0.86 6.55
CA ASN A 165 1.08 0.59 6.59
C ASN A 165 2.29 1.23 5.92
N ARG A 166 2.04 2.18 5.01
CA ARG A 166 3.07 2.98 4.35
C ARG A 166 2.60 4.43 4.20
N GLY A 167 2.93 5.26 5.20
CA GLY A 167 2.58 6.67 5.20
C GLY A 167 1.06 6.89 5.30
N VAL A 168 0.46 7.45 4.25
CA VAL A 168 -1.00 7.68 4.15
C VAL A 168 -1.73 6.59 3.37
N LYS A 169 -1.10 5.42 3.16
CA LYS A 169 -1.66 4.31 2.40
C LYS A 169 -1.60 2.99 3.19
N ILE A 170 -2.56 2.10 2.91
CA ILE A 170 -2.57 0.71 3.35
C ILE A 170 -2.47 -0.19 2.14
N PHE A 171 -1.46 -1.05 2.13
CA PHE A 171 -1.29 -2.09 1.12
C PHE A 171 -1.88 -3.39 1.66
N LYS A 172 -2.92 -3.91 1.01
CA LYS A 172 -3.47 -5.23 1.28
C LYS A 172 -2.94 -6.22 0.26
N ILE A 173 -2.06 -7.11 0.69
CA ILE A 173 -1.67 -8.29 -0.08
C ILE A 173 -2.61 -9.43 0.30
N PHE A 174 -3.40 -9.89 -0.66
CA PHE A 174 -4.29 -11.03 -0.52
C PHE A 174 -3.73 -12.18 -1.33
N TYR A 175 -3.63 -13.37 -0.75
CA TYR A 175 -3.46 -14.59 -1.54
C TYR A 175 -4.40 -15.70 -1.06
N SER A 176 -4.74 -16.60 -1.98
CA SER A 176 -5.58 -17.76 -1.69
C SER A 176 -5.04 -18.99 -2.41
N VAL A 177 -4.96 -20.09 -1.68
CA VAL A 177 -4.60 -21.42 -2.16
C VAL A 177 -5.84 -22.29 -2.11
N TYR A 178 -6.33 -22.73 -3.27
CA TYR A 178 -7.48 -23.63 -3.36
C TYR A 178 -7.32 -24.65 -4.51
N PRO A 179 -7.35 -25.96 -4.24
CA PRO A 179 -7.32 -26.59 -2.93
C PRO A 179 -5.96 -26.36 -2.24
N GLY A 180 -6.00 -26.02 -0.95
CA GLY A 180 -4.85 -25.90 -0.07
C GLY A 180 -4.54 -27.22 0.63
N VAL A 181 -5.34 -27.58 1.65
CA VAL A 181 -4.96 -28.58 2.66
C VAL A 181 -4.82 -30.02 2.12
N ASN A 182 -5.58 -30.40 1.09
CA ASN A 182 -5.62 -31.77 0.57
C ASN A 182 -4.93 -31.92 -0.79
N ASN A 183 -4.12 -30.93 -1.18
CA ASN A 183 -3.51 -30.86 -2.49
C ASN A 183 -2.12 -31.49 -2.49
N PRO A 184 -1.82 -32.48 -3.35
CA PRO A 184 -0.49 -33.08 -3.47
C PRO A 184 0.64 -32.08 -3.75
N LYS A 185 0.32 -30.91 -4.30
CA LYS A 185 1.26 -29.82 -4.63
C LYS A 185 1.26 -28.67 -3.62
N GLU A 186 0.52 -28.74 -2.51
CA GLU A 186 0.40 -27.64 -1.54
C GLU A 186 1.76 -27.02 -1.14
N LYS A 187 2.76 -27.88 -0.88
CA LYS A 187 4.10 -27.44 -0.48
C LYS A 187 4.81 -26.63 -1.55
N GLU A 188 4.80 -27.12 -2.79
CA GLU A 188 5.38 -26.40 -3.94
C GLU A 188 4.71 -25.03 -4.11
N GLN A 189 3.39 -24.99 -3.95
CA GLN A 189 2.62 -23.75 -4.08
C GLN A 189 2.92 -22.77 -2.97
N GLN A 190 2.93 -23.23 -1.72
CA GLN A 190 3.29 -22.41 -0.58
C GLN A 190 4.72 -21.87 -0.74
N ALA A 191 5.63 -22.64 -1.32
CA ALA A 191 6.98 -22.19 -1.61
C ALA A 191 7.01 -21.10 -2.70
N VAL A 192 6.22 -21.24 -3.78
CA VAL A 192 6.06 -20.18 -4.79
C VAL A 192 5.47 -18.91 -4.16
N TYR A 193 4.41 -19.03 -3.36
CA TYR A 193 3.80 -17.89 -2.66
C TYR A 193 4.79 -17.20 -1.71
N ASN A 194 5.53 -17.97 -0.90
CA ASN A 194 6.52 -17.42 0.00
C ASN A 194 7.62 -16.67 -0.77
N ASN A 195 8.02 -17.14 -1.96
CA ASN A 195 8.98 -16.43 -2.81
C ASN A 195 8.39 -15.15 -3.42
N ILE A 196 7.13 -15.17 -3.86
CA ILE A 196 6.45 -13.96 -4.35
C ILE A 196 6.36 -12.92 -3.20
N LEU A 197 5.90 -13.34 -2.02
CA LEU A 197 5.76 -12.47 -0.86
C LEU A 197 7.11 -11.92 -0.38
N SER A 198 8.15 -12.76 -0.27
CA SER A 198 9.48 -12.31 0.17
C SER A 198 10.14 -11.36 -0.83
N SER A 199 9.73 -11.41 -2.11
CA SER A 199 10.20 -10.49 -3.13
C SER A 199 9.49 -9.13 -3.13
N PHE A 200 8.33 -9.02 -2.47
CA PHE A 200 7.62 -7.75 -2.37
C PHE A 200 8.48 -6.77 -1.61
N LYS A 201 8.77 -5.62 -2.21
CA LYS A 201 9.51 -4.56 -1.53
C LYS A 201 8.96 -3.21 -1.90
N PHE A 202 8.93 -2.33 -0.92
CA PHE A 202 8.72 -0.93 -1.21
C PHE A 202 9.96 -0.37 -1.91
N ILE A 203 9.72 0.38 -2.98
CA ILE A 203 10.77 1.15 -3.63
C ILE A 203 11.06 2.31 -2.69
N ASN A 204 12.32 2.42 -2.26
CA ASN A 204 12.74 3.58 -1.49
C ASN A 204 12.42 4.84 -2.29
N GLU A 205 11.66 5.73 -1.67
CA GLU A 205 11.42 7.05 -2.23
C GLU A 205 12.78 7.72 -2.42
N ASN A 206 13.15 8.01 -3.66
CA ASN A 206 14.12 9.05 -3.94
C ASN A 206 13.46 10.38 -3.59
N SER A 207 13.36 10.64 -2.29
CA SER A 207 12.72 11.84 -1.78
C SER A 207 13.71 12.98 -1.89
N THR A 208 13.25 14.09 -2.46
CA THR A 208 14.04 15.31 -2.54
C THR A 208 13.42 16.32 -1.60
N LYS A 209 14.23 16.86 -0.68
CA LYS A 209 13.79 17.99 0.16
C LYS A 209 13.88 19.26 -0.67
N ALA A 210 12.84 20.08 -0.63
CA ALA A 210 12.82 21.39 -1.27
C ALA A 210 12.18 22.41 -0.32
N THR A 211 12.80 23.58 -0.19
CA THR A 211 12.21 24.74 0.48
C THR A 211 11.71 25.69 -0.60
N GLY A 212 10.53 26.26 -0.43
CA GLY A 212 9.91 27.07 -1.48
C GLY A 212 8.66 27.81 -1.03
N SER A 213 8.05 28.52 -1.96
CA SER A 213 6.77 29.20 -1.75
C SER A 213 5.66 28.43 -2.46
N TYR A 214 4.51 28.26 -1.83
CA TYR A 214 3.31 27.79 -2.53
C TYR A 214 2.36 28.94 -2.83
N LEU A 215 1.59 28.75 -3.89
CA LEU A 215 0.54 29.65 -4.35
C LEU A 215 -0.76 28.86 -4.49
N TYR A 216 -1.84 29.49 -4.04
CA TYR A 216 -3.20 28.94 -4.16
C TYR A 216 -4.17 30.05 -4.54
N PHE A 217 -5.01 29.78 -5.54
CA PHE A 217 -5.94 30.76 -6.14
C PHE A 217 -7.38 30.34 -5.90
N MET A 218 -8.18 31.25 -5.35
CA MET A 218 -9.60 31.04 -5.03
C MET A 218 -10.56 31.63 -6.07
N ASN A 219 -10.06 32.56 -6.90
CA ASN A 219 -10.87 33.27 -7.87
C ASN A 219 -10.27 33.13 -9.28
N LYS A 220 -11.13 32.86 -10.27
CA LYS A 220 -10.71 32.76 -11.67
C LYS A 220 -10.27 34.11 -12.23
N ASN A 221 -10.81 35.21 -11.71
CA ASN A 221 -10.53 36.58 -12.18
C ASN A 221 -9.16 37.11 -11.73
N SER A 222 -8.58 36.52 -10.68
CA SER A 222 -7.25 36.89 -10.16
C SER A 222 -6.13 35.99 -10.72
N LEU A 223 -6.48 35.03 -11.57
CA LEU A 223 -5.51 34.20 -12.26
C LEU A 223 -4.79 35.04 -13.33
N PRO A 224 -3.46 34.89 -13.47
CA PRO A 224 -2.79 35.33 -14.68
C PRO A 224 -3.44 34.66 -15.90
N ARG A 225 -3.76 35.44 -16.96
CA ARG A 225 -4.22 34.87 -18.24
C ARG A 225 -3.28 33.75 -18.67
N GLY A 226 -3.84 32.59 -19.02
CA GLY A 226 -3.11 31.35 -19.31
C GLY A 226 -3.17 30.27 -18.21
N PHE A 227 -3.30 30.67 -16.93
CA PHE A 227 -3.49 29.75 -15.80
C PHE A 227 -4.97 29.40 -15.51
N GLU A 228 -5.90 30.06 -16.22
CA GLU A 228 -7.35 30.05 -15.95
C GLU A 228 -8.04 28.69 -16.10
N GLU A 229 -7.49 27.78 -16.92
CA GLU A 229 -8.05 26.44 -17.11
C GLU A 229 -7.52 25.41 -16.10
N TYR A 230 -6.39 25.67 -15.43
CA TYR A 230 -5.62 24.60 -14.77
C TYR A 230 -5.32 24.81 -13.28
N ALA A 231 -5.34 26.05 -12.78
CA ALA A 231 -4.92 26.40 -11.41
C ALA A 231 -6.08 26.67 -10.45
N PHE A 232 -7.32 26.80 -10.94
CA PHE A 232 -8.46 27.06 -10.07
C PHE A 232 -8.66 25.88 -9.11
N GLY A 233 -8.56 26.16 -7.81
CA GLY A 233 -8.66 25.13 -6.79
C GLY A 233 -7.53 24.11 -6.85
N LYS A 234 -6.31 24.47 -7.30
CA LYS A 234 -5.09 23.66 -7.15
C LYS A 234 -4.01 24.43 -6.40
N ILE A 235 -3.28 23.73 -5.54
CA ILE A 235 -2.05 24.25 -4.92
C ILE A 235 -0.91 23.98 -5.89
N CYS A 236 -0.04 24.97 -6.09
CA CYS A 236 1.22 24.78 -6.80
C CYS A 236 2.38 25.34 -5.95
N PHE A 237 3.51 24.68 -6.00
CA PHE A 237 4.71 24.96 -5.23
C PHE A 237 5.84 25.37 -6.15
N GLU A 238 6.44 26.51 -5.86
CA GLU A 238 7.65 27.03 -6.50
C GLU A 238 8.85 26.81 -5.55
N PRO A 239 9.80 25.93 -5.89
CA PRO A 239 11.00 25.72 -5.07
C PRO A 239 11.88 26.98 -5.07
N ALA A 240 12.35 27.40 -3.90
CA ALA A 240 13.25 28.55 -3.73
C ALA A 240 14.69 28.24 -4.16
N GLN A 241 15.08 26.96 -4.20
CA GLN A 241 16.41 26.52 -4.58
C GLN A 241 16.37 25.76 -5.90
N LYS A 242 16.97 26.35 -6.94
CA LYS A 242 17.02 25.82 -8.31
C LYS A 242 17.84 24.52 -8.44
N GLU A 243 18.70 24.26 -7.45
CA GLU A 243 19.66 23.15 -7.40
C GLU A 243 19.08 21.87 -6.82
N THR A 244 17.98 21.97 -6.04
CA THR A 244 17.44 20.81 -5.33
C THR A 244 16.57 19.94 -6.22
N ILE A 245 15.91 20.52 -7.23
CA ILE A 245 15.14 19.77 -8.23
C ILE A 245 15.59 20.27 -9.60
N ASN A 246 16.39 19.46 -10.29
CA ASN A 246 16.95 19.79 -11.60
C ASN A 246 15.86 20.41 -12.50
N ASN A 247 16.07 21.68 -12.89
CA ASN A 247 15.32 22.48 -13.86
C ASN A 247 14.35 23.56 -13.33
N GLY A 248 14.16 23.73 -12.01
CA GLY A 248 13.33 24.83 -11.51
C GLY A 248 11.85 24.70 -11.89
N ASN A 249 11.31 23.50 -11.97
CA ASN A 249 9.91 23.28 -12.32
C ASN A 249 8.96 23.75 -11.20
N ILE A 250 7.75 24.16 -11.58
CA ILE A 250 6.63 24.37 -10.64
C ILE A 250 5.98 23.00 -10.38
N PHE A 251 5.67 22.68 -9.13
CA PHE A 251 5.01 21.43 -8.77
C PHE A 251 3.57 21.68 -8.42
N CYS A 252 2.63 21.16 -9.19
CA CYS A 252 1.22 21.26 -8.86
C CYS A 252 0.72 19.96 -8.23
N PHE A 253 -0.11 20.10 -7.21
CA PHE A 253 -0.66 18.97 -6.50
C PHE A 253 -1.84 18.37 -7.27
N ARG A 254 -1.87 17.04 -7.35
CA ARG A 254 -2.97 16.32 -8.01
C ARG A 254 -4.28 16.42 -7.20
N ASN A 255 -4.16 16.43 -5.88
CA ASN A 255 -5.27 16.52 -4.94
C ASN A 255 -5.08 17.76 -4.05
N THR A 256 -5.93 18.75 -4.25
CA THR A 256 -5.87 20.02 -3.52
C THR A 256 -6.23 19.88 -2.05
N ASP A 257 -7.20 19.02 -1.72
CA ASP A 257 -7.64 18.84 -0.34
C ASP A 257 -6.54 18.15 0.48
N GLU A 258 -5.84 17.17 -0.12
CA GLU A 258 -4.67 16.54 0.48
C GLU A 258 -3.53 17.54 0.69
N ALA A 259 -3.27 18.40 -0.30
CA ALA A 259 -2.26 19.44 -0.20
C ALA A 259 -2.59 20.52 0.85
N LEU A 260 -3.85 20.96 0.96
CA LEU A 260 -4.31 21.90 1.98
C LEU A 260 -4.18 21.28 3.38
N SER A 261 -4.63 20.04 3.55
CA SER A 261 -4.53 19.31 4.81
C SER A 261 -3.07 19.16 5.25
N ALA A 262 -2.19 18.80 4.32
CA ALA A 262 -0.77 18.64 4.60
C ALA A 262 -0.07 19.98 4.90
N LEU A 263 -0.56 21.08 4.34
CA LEU A 263 -0.15 22.46 4.68
C LEU A 263 -0.71 22.96 6.02
N GLY A 264 -1.57 22.20 6.68
CA GLY A 264 -2.29 22.65 7.87
C GLY A 264 -3.25 23.81 7.59
N VAL A 265 -3.70 23.96 6.34
CA VAL A 265 -4.67 24.96 5.92
C VAL A 265 -6.05 24.35 6.02
N ASP A 266 -6.83 24.83 6.97
CA ASP A 266 -8.24 24.45 7.09
C ASP A 266 -9.05 25.13 5.99
N LYS A 267 -9.66 24.31 5.13
CA LYS A 267 -10.46 24.76 3.99
C LYS A 267 -11.67 25.57 4.42
N GLU A 268 -12.24 25.29 5.59
CA GLU A 268 -13.39 26.03 6.13
C GLU A 268 -13.02 27.44 6.58
N ASN A 269 -11.74 27.65 6.89
CA ASN A 269 -11.18 28.94 7.32
C ASN A 269 -10.55 29.74 6.17
N LEU A 270 -10.69 29.29 4.92
CA LEU A 270 -10.27 30.06 3.76
C LEU A 270 -11.24 31.23 3.52
N ASP A 271 -10.71 32.44 3.61
CA ASP A 271 -11.38 33.65 3.15
C ASP A 271 -11.61 33.59 1.62
N LEU A 272 -12.85 33.31 1.24
CA LEU A 272 -13.28 33.24 -0.16
C LEU A 272 -13.17 34.58 -0.90
N SER A 273 -13.03 35.71 -0.18
CA SER A 273 -12.77 37.02 -0.79
C SER A 273 -11.30 37.21 -1.16
N CYS A 274 -10.41 36.34 -0.66
CA CYS A 274 -9.01 36.38 -0.96
C CYS A 274 -8.73 35.95 -2.40
N GLU A 275 -8.14 36.84 -3.20
CA GLU A 275 -7.81 36.53 -4.59
C GLU A 275 -6.68 35.49 -4.70
N ARG A 276 -5.70 35.56 -3.79
CA ARG A 276 -4.49 34.74 -3.82
C ARG A 276 -3.90 34.54 -2.42
N TYR A 277 -3.64 33.27 -2.09
CA TYR A 277 -2.85 32.88 -0.94
C TYR A 277 -1.42 32.57 -1.34
N TRP A 278 -0.48 33.00 -0.51
CA TRP A 278 0.93 32.68 -0.67
C TRP A 278 1.62 32.52 0.69
N ASN A 279 2.55 31.57 0.77
CA ASN A 279 3.34 31.31 1.97
C ASN A 279 4.58 30.48 1.65
N GLY A 280 5.53 30.44 2.58
CA GLY A 280 6.71 29.57 2.51
C GLY A 280 6.46 28.23 3.21
N ALA A 281 6.93 27.14 2.61
CA ALA A 281 6.91 25.82 3.21
C ALA A 281 8.18 25.02 2.89
N ASP A 282 8.62 24.24 3.86
CA ASP A 282 9.58 23.16 3.64
C ASP A 282 8.84 21.89 3.28
N ILE A 283 9.18 21.33 2.12
CA ILE A 283 8.51 20.17 1.57
C ILE A 283 9.50 19.05 1.27
N LYS A 284 9.05 17.80 1.38
CA LYS A 284 9.76 16.63 0.83
C LYS A 284 8.88 16.07 -0.26
N ILE A 285 9.37 16.16 -1.48
CA ILE A 285 8.70 15.61 -2.64
C ILE A 285 9.12 14.16 -2.76
N SER A 286 8.13 13.28 -2.68
CA SER A 286 8.28 11.87 -2.97
C SER A 286 7.62 11.59 -4.32
N ASN A 287 8.29 10.80 -5.16
CA ASN A 287 7.82 10.40 -6.50
C ASN A 287 7.53 11.57 -7.43
N LEU A 288 8.59 12.15 -7.98
CA LEU A 288 8.45 13.03 -9.14
C LEU A 288 7.95 12.22 -10.34
N ILE A 289 6.65 12.29 -10.64
CA ILE A 289 6.08 11.66 -11.84
C ILE A 289 6.21 12.67 -12.99
N SER A 290 7.39 12.69 -13.62
CA SER A 290 7.70 13.61 -14.74
C SER A 290 6.97 13.30 -16.05
N SER A 291 6.08 12.30 -16.09
CA SER A 291 5.41 11.89 -17.33
C SER A 291 4.28 12.82 -17.76
N ASN A 292 3.75 13.62 -16.84
CA ASN A 292 2.67 14.58 -17.12
C ASN A 292 3.19 16.01 -16.96
N LYS A 293 4.07 16.40 -17.88
CA LYS A 293 4.55 17.78 -17.96
C LYS A 293 3.48 18.67 -18.58
N PHE A 294 3.16 19.78 -17.92
CA PHE A 294 2.34 20.81 -18.54
C PHE A 294 3.21 21.76 -19.33
N PRO A 295 3.02 21.90 -20.65
CA PRO A 295 3.64 23.00 -21.37
C PRO A 295 3.02 24.32 -20.90
N ILE A 296 3.86 25.25 -20.45
CA ILE A 296 3.48 26.64 -20.23
C ILE A 296 3.29 27.26 -21.62
N SER A 297 2.10 27.80 -21.90
CA SER A 297 1.76 28.38 -23.19
C SER A 297 2.52 29.69 -23.42
N LYS A 298 2.83 30.01 -24.69
CA LYS A 298 3.43 31.31 -25.05
C LYS A 298 2.52 32.50 -24.74
N ASP A 299 1.24 32.24 -24.55
CA ASP A 299 0.23 33.24 -24.20
C ASP A 299 0.09 33.43 -22.68
N ASP A 300 0.84 32.67 -21.88
CA ASP A 300 0.83 32.79 -20.43
C ASP A 300 1.47 34.13 -20.03
N ARG A 301 0.84 34.82 -19.08
CA ARG A 301 1.23 36.18 -18.67
C ARG A 301 2.71 36.29 -18.29
N CYS A 302 3.29 35.24 -17.71
CA CYS A 302 4.69 35.27 -17.33
C CYS A 302 5.65 35.19 -18.54
N PHE A 303 5.21 34.63 -19.68
CA PHE A 303 6.01 34.59 -20.90
C PHE A 303 5.96 35.97 -21.59
N LEU A 304 4.80 36.64 -21.49
CA LEU A 304 4.55 37.96 -22.05
C LEU A 304 5.26 39.09 -21.31
N ASP A 305 5.49 38.98 -20.01
CA ASP A 305 6.22 39.97 -19.21
C ASP A 305 7.68 39.56 -18.90
N ASN A 306 8.18 38.50 -19.55
CA ASN A 306 9.49 37.89 -19.32
C ASN A 306 9.75 37.47 -17.84
N SER A 307 8.70 37.28 -17.03
CA SER A 307 8.84 36.79 -15.65
C SER A 307 8.83 35.26 -15.55
N CYS A 308 8.38 34.53 -16.57
CA CYS A 308 8.49 33.08 -16.65
C CYS A 308 9.98 32.73 -16.75
N LYS A 309 10.56 32.20 -15.68
CA LYS A 309 11.85 31.49 -15.74
C LYS A 309 11.70 30.00 -16.06
N TYR A 310 10.46 29.53 -16.25
CA TYR A 310 10.09 28.12 -16.24
C TYR A 310 9.14 27.82 -17.40
N ASN A 311 9.29 26.66 -18.04
CA ASN A 311 8.54 26.28 -19.25
C ASN A 311 7.60 25.08 -19.02
N GLU A 312 7.71 24.39 -17.89
CA GLU A 312 6.98 23.17 -17.58
C GLU A 312 6.60 23.09 -16.09
N ALA A 313 5.45 22.48 -15.79
CA ALA A 313 5.06 22.10 -14.42
C ALA A 313 4.90 20.58 -14.32
N ASP A 314 5.42 19.99 -13.24
CA ASP A 314 5.31 18.56 -12.94
C ASP A 314 4.20 18.31 -11.90
N PHE A 315 3.49 17.19 -12.02
CA PHE A 315 2.60 16.74 -10.95
C PHE A 315 3.35 15.96 -9.88
N VAL A 316 3.00 16.22 -8.63
CA VAL A 316 3.50 15.48 -7.47
C VAL A 316 2.33 14.87 -6.71
N GLU A 317 2.49 13.59 -6.35
CA GLU A 317 1.43 12.80 -5.71
C GLU A 317 1.59 12.76 -4.18
N VAL A 318 2.81 12.92 -3.66
CA VAL A 318 3.04 12.90 -2.21
C VAL A 318 4.07 13.96 -1.83
N VAL A 319 3.64 14.86 -0.95
CA VAL A 319 4.51 15.85 -0.34
C VAL A 319 4.30 15.84 1.17
N GLU A 320 5.36 15.55 1.90
CA GLU A 320 5.36 15.77 3.35
C GLU A 320 5.77 17.23 3.60
N PHE A 321 5.00 17.95 4.42
CA PHE A 321 5.33 19.32 4.85
C PHE A 321 5.93 19.29 6.26
N PHE A 322 7.09 19.93 6.44
CA PHE A 322 7.85 19.85 7.69
C PHE A 322 7.74 21.11 8.54
N LYS A 323 7.48 22.25 7.91
CA LYS A 323 7.41 23.54 8.60
C LYS A 323 6.66 24.57 7.77
N GLY A 324 5.56 25.09 8.31
CA GLY A 324 4.97 26.34 7.83
C GLY A 324 5.82 27.50 8.34
N LEU A 325 6.40 28.30 7.44
CA LEU A 325 7.30 29.40 7.83
C LEU A 325 6.54 30.62 8.38
N SER A 326 5.23 30.69 8.18
CA SER A 326 4.32 31.71 8.74
C SER A 326 2.84 31.34 8.51
N ALA A 327 1.89 32.15 8.98
CA ALA A 327 0.49 32.05 8.54
C ALA A 327 0.35 32.46 7.05
N PRO A 328 -0.58 31.86 6.29
CA PRO A 328 -0.81 32.22 4.88
C PRO A 328 -1.12 33.72 4.76
N LYS A 329 -0.46 34.40 3.82
CA LYS A 329 -0.76 35.82 3.56
C LYS A 329 -1.82 35.89 2.46
N CYS A 330 -2.90 36.60 2.74
CA CYS A 330 -3.88 36.94 1.73
C CYS A 330 -3.43 38.17 0.95
N LYS A 331 -3.49 38.10 -0.38
CA LYS A 331 -3.53 39.28 -1.23
C LYS A 331 -4.96 39.41 -1.73
N VAL A 332 -5.64 40.45 -1.24
CA VAL A 332 -6.94 40.91 -1.74
C VAL A 332 -6.73 41.61 -3.07
#